data_AF-A0A3D5APE7-F1
#
_entry.id   AF-A0A3D5APE7-F1
#
_cell.length_a   1.000
_cell.length_b   1.000
_cell.length_c   1.000
_cell.angle_alpha   90.00
_cell.angle_beta   90.00
_cell.angle_gamma   90.00
#
_symmetry.space_group_name_H-M   'P 1'
#
loop_
_entity.id
_entity.type
_entity.pdbx_description
1 polymer ?
#
loop_
_entity_poly.entity_id
_entity_poly.type
_entity_poly.pdbx_seq_one_letter_code
_entity_poly.pdbx_strand_id
1 'polypeptide(L)'
;MDGRYAGSWLNHTSGSGTYTTGLANAEVVTTAPLATSWRIAIVGALKTVTESTLVDDVAQPSRVSDVSWVRPGTVAWSWLTEPGSPSSASRQRQYIDFAARNGWPYVLIDEGWDSSWVPGVVSYGRDRGVGVILWFNSDDLWTSAQRENWLPLVKSWGVAGVKVDYIWEFSQNNLKWYDAFLARSAELKLMVNFHGSEMPRGMQRTWPHVMTAEGIFGAEQKQNRAAFNTMLPFTRNAVSSMDFTPVTLSVTNRDTTIAHEVATFLLFESGWQHAGDKPESYDAYPEALRTLNQFPAAWDETRLLGGRPRREAYMARRAGDRWYVGGISALAAKTFTTPLSFLGTGQWLTDTLRDGSNGSLVRETRVVTSADTMSVPIATNGGFVSAICRYTTGMTQCPRLGGGGVNLALNKPAIADSSCNANEGPAKAVNGSVTGGFSDKWCSGSGNKWWRVDLTTAVAIKTFTIRHAGTGGESTSWNTRDYDIQVSTDGIVWTTVVQARGNTASVTTHAVSATARYVRLHVITAQQTSGGAARIYEFEVYG
;
A
#
# COMPACT_ATOMS: atom_id res chain seq x y z
N MET A 1 17.02 -14.76 9.32
CA MET A 1 17.34 -15.56 10.52
C MET A 1 16.48 -16.82 10.51
N ASP A 2 16.92 -17.92 11.12
CA ASP A 2 16.17 -19.18 11.20
C ASP A 2 16.62 -20.04 12.40
N GLY A 3 15.95 -21.16 12.64
CA GLY A 3 16.12 -22.05 13.79
C GLY A 3 17.46 -22.80 13.87
N ARG A 4 18.37 -22.60 12.92
CA ARG A 4 19.73 -23.16 12.97
C ARG A 4 20.64 -22.45 13.98
N TYR A 5 20.28 -21.23 14.39
CA TYR A 5 21.06 -20.41 15.32
C TYR A 5 20.15 -19.62 16.27
N ALA A 6 20.73 -18.88 17.23
CA ALA A 6 20.00 -18.00 18.13
C ALA A 6 20.09 -16.53 17.70
N GLY A 7 19.10 -15.74 18.10
CA GLY A 7 19.14 -14.29 18.09
C GLY A 7 20.28 -13.74 18.95
N SER A 8 20.65 -12.49 18.71
CA SER A 8 21.79 -11.84 19.36
C SER A 8 21.52 -10.37 19.66
N TRP A 9 22.14 -9.86 20.72
CA TRP A 9 22.19 -8.43 21.07
C TRP A 9 23.63 -7.96 21.26
N LEU A 10 23.80 -6.65 21.39
CA LEU A 10 25.08 -6.04 21.74
C LEU A 10 25.11 -5.71 23.23
N ASN A 11 26.19 -6.14 23.89
CA ASN A 11 26.55 -5.69 25.23
C ASN A 11 27.55 -4.54 25.11
N HIS A 12 27.35 -3.51 25.92
CA HIS A 12 28.24 -2.35 25.96
C HIS A 12 28.48 -1.90 27.39
N THR A 13 29.73 -1.65 27.71
CA THR A 13 30.12 -0.99 28.96
C THR A 13 30.27 0.50 28.68
N SER A 14 29.53 1.34 29.39
CA SER A 14 29.61 2.79 29.24
C SER A 14 31.06 3.29 29.33
N GLY A 15 31.46 4.14 28.39
CA GLY A 15 32.84 4.64 28.26
C GLY A 15 33.81 3.71 27.50
N SER A 16 33.42 2.47 27.21
CA SER A 16 34.21 1.57 26.36
C SER A 16 34.00 1.86 24.88
N GLY A 17 35.05 1.71 24.07
CA GLY A 17 34.95 1.68 22.60
C GLY A 17 34.55 0.32 22.03
N THR A 18 34.35 -0.70 22.87
CA THR A 18 34.12 -2.09 22.46
C THR A 18 32.69 -2.52 22.72
N TYR A 19 32.07 -3.14 21.72
CA TYR A 19 30.81 -3.87 21.84
C TYR A 19 31.07 -5.37 21.73
N THR A 20 30.43 -6.18 22.57
CA THR A 20 30.47 -7.64 22.47
C THR A 20 29.09 -8.19 22.13
N THR A 21 29.02 -9.38 21.55
CA THR A 21 27.74 -10.01 21.19
C THR A 21 27.26 -10.95 22.29
N GLY A 22 26.06 -10.72 22.81
CA GLY A 22 25.29 -11.71 23.56
C GLY A 22 24.39 -12.55 22.65
N LEU A 23 24.03 -13.75 23.09
CA LEU A 23 23.10 -14.65 22.39
C LEU A 23 21.89 -14.95 23.29
N ALA A 24 20.71 -15.08 22.67
CA ALA A 24 19.46 -15.45 23.36
C ALA A 24 19.48 -16.85 24.00
N ASN A 25 20.45 -17.69 23.62
CA ASN A 25 20.69 -18.96 24.27
C ASN A 25 22.12 -19.00 24.79
N ALA A 26 22.30 -19.58 25.98
CA ALA A 26 23.63 -19.89 26.50
C ALA A 26 24.41 -20.87 25.60
N GLU A 27 23.69 -21.77 24.92
CA GLU A 27 24.24 -22.75 23.98
C GLU A 27 23.37 -22.84 22.72
N VAL A 28 23.99 -23.06 21.56
CA VAL A 28 23.32 -23.28 20.28
C VAL A 28 23.61 -24.70 19.80
N VAL A 29 22.57 -25.50 19.56
CA VAL A 29 22.71 -26.88 19.07
C VAL A 29 22.43 -26.93 17.57
N THR A 30 23.42 -27.28 16.77
CA THR A 30 23.30 -27.33 15.30
C THR A 30 24.09 -28.49 14.68
N THR A 31 23.83 -28.77 13.40
CA THR A 31 24.56 -29.79 12.63
C THR A 31 25.84 -29.19 12.04
N ALA A 32 26.96 -29.90 12.15
CA ALA A 32 28.23 -29.45 11.58
C ALA A 32 28.23 -29.48 10.03
N PRO A 33 28.91 -28.53 9.35
CA PRO A 33 29.67 -27.40 9.92
C PRO A 33 28.75 -26.27 10.42
N LEU A 34 29.13 -25.62 11.53
CA LEU A 34 28.40 -24.48 12.07
C LEU A 34 28.45 -23.29 11.08
N ALA A 35 27.28 -22.84 10.64
CA ALA A 35 27.08 -21.54 10.04
C ALA A 35 26.29 -20.66 11.01
N THR A 36 26.77 -19.43 11.21
CA THR A 36 26.12 -18.47 12.10
C THR A 36 25.38 -17.41 11.28
N SER A 37 24.42 -16.70 11.89
CA SER A 37 23.76 -15.57 11.24
C SER A 37 24.76 -14.48 10.83
N TRP A 38 24.51 -13.75 9.76
CA TRP A 38 25.33 -12.58 9.41
C TRP A 38 25.33 -11.54 10.52
N ARG A 39 26.51 -10.98 10.84
CA ARG A 39 26.65 -9.80 11.72
C ARG A 39 26.95 -8.63 10.80
N ILE A 40 26.07 -7.64 10.82
CA ILE A 40 26.05 -6.60 9.81
C ILE A 40 26.44 -5.28 10.47
N ALA A 41 27.42 -4.59 9.89
CA ALA A 41 27.75 -3.21 10.21
C ALA A 41 27.58 -2.36 8.94
N ILE A 42 26.59 -1.47 8.96
CA ILE A 42 26.36 -0.51 7.87
C ILE A 42 26.99 0.82 8.32
N VAL A 43 28.03 1.25 7.61
CA VAL A 43 28.84 2.42 7.99
C VAL A 43 28.87 3.42 6.84
N GLY A 44 28.57 4.68 7.14
CA GLY A 44 28.60 5.75 6.16
C GLY A 44 27.82 6.97 6.62
N ALA A 45 27.49 7.83 5.67
CA ALA A 45 26.56 8.93 5.91
C ALA A 45 25.16 8.39 6.26
N LEU A 46 24.31 9.22 6.88
CA LEU A 46 22.97 8.82 7.28
C LEU A 46 22.14 8.24 6.12
N LYS A 47 22.31 8.79 4.92
CA LYS A 47 21.70 8.28 3.68
C LYS A 47 22.10 6.83 3.39
N THR A 48 23.40 6.52 3.51
CA THR A 48 23.94 5.16 3.31
C THR A 48 23.34 4.17 4.32
N VAL A 49 23.19 4.59 5.57
CA VAL A 49 22.62 3.73 6.62
C VAL A 49 21.13 3.50 6.40
N THR A 50 20.37 4.56 6.16
CA THR A 50 18.90 4.51 6.04
C THR A 50 18.40 3.83 4.78
N GLU A 51 19.13 3.94 3.68
CA GLU A 51 18.72 3.34 2.39
C GLU A 51 19.36 1.97 2.14
N SER A 52 20.08 1.41 3.11
CA SER A 52 20.78 0.14 2.94
C SER A 52 19.79 -1.03 2.85
N THR A 53 19.98 -1.88 1.85
CA THR A 53 19.28 -3.17 1.69
C THR A 53 20.09 -4.34 2.23
N LEU A 54 21.23 -4.10 2.88
CA LEU A 54 22.22 -5.14 3.20
C LEU A 54 21.66 -6.26 4.07
N VAL A 55 20.69 -5.94 4.95
CA VAL A 55 20.00 -6.93 5.79
C VAL A 55 19.27 -7.97 4.93
N ASP A 56 18.61 -7.53 3.86
CA ASP A 56 17.93 -8.41 2.93
C ASP A 56 18.93 -9.06 1.97
N ASP A 57 19.94 -8.33 1.47
CA ASP A 57 20.92 -8.84 0.49
C ASP A 57 21.69 -10.08 0.97
N VAL A 58 21.93 -10.21 2.28
CA VAL A 58 22.60 -11.37 2.88
C VAL A 58 21.64 -12.42 3.45
N ALA A 59 20.33 -12.15 3.43
CA ALA A 59 19.33 -13.12 3.85
C ALA A 59 19.21 -14.29 2.86
N GLN A 60 18.58 -15.38 3.28
CA GLN A 60 18.40 -16.54 2.41
C GLN A 60 17.39 -16.20 1.29
N PRO A 61 17.54 -16.80 0.08
CA PRO A 61 16.55 -16.66 -0.98
C PRO A 61 15.14 -17.06 -0.54
N SER A 62 14.13 -16.59 -1.26
CA SER A 62 12.73 -16.93 -1.00
C SER A 62 12.52 -18.44 -1.02
N ARG A 63 11.79 -18.95 -0.02
CA ARG A 63 11.25 -20.31 0.04
C ARG A 63 9.84 -20.42 -0.54
N VAL A 64 9.24 -19.30 -0.95
CA VAL A 64 7.92 -19.22 -1.58
C VAL A 64 8.10 -18.85 -3.04
N SER A 65 7.74 -19.76 -3.95
CA SER A 65 7.88 -19.55 -5.39
C SER A 65 6.73 -18.75 -6.01
N ASP A 66 5.48 -19.06 -5.62
CA ASP A 66 4.28 -18.31 -6.01
C ASP A 66 3.96 -17.27 -4.93
N VAL A 67 4.19 -16.00 -5.25
CA VAL A 67 3.90 -14.85 -4.38
C VAL A 67 2.68 -14.05 -4.83
N SER A 68 1.90 -14.52 -5.80
CA SER A 68 0.73 -13.79 -6.37
C SER A 68 -0.40 -13.52 -5.34
N TRP A 69 -0.39 -14.25 -4.24
CA TRP A 69 -1.33 -14.13 -3.13
C TRP A 69 -0.83 -13.21 -2.02
N VAL A 70 0.46 -12.86 -2.01
CA VAL A 70 1.05 -11.94 -1.04
C VAL A 70 0.72 -10.53 -1.48
N ARG A 71 -0.09 -9.84 -0.67
CA ARG A 71 -0.68 -8.55 -1.02
C ARG A 71 -0.51 -7.57 0.15
N PRO A 72 0.47 -6.66 0.04
CA PRO A 72 0.59 -5.52 0.94
C PRO A 72 -0.66 -4.64 0.91
N GLY A 73 -0.84 -3.79 1.93
CA GLY A 73 -1.90 -2.80 1.89
C GLY A 73 -2.22 -2.16 3.23
N THR A 74 -3.10 -1.16 3.17
CA THR A 74 -3.64 -0.50 4.37
C THR A 74 -4.62 -1.40 5.10
N VAL A 75 -4.53 -1.39 6.43
CA VAL A 75 -5.41 -2.14 7.32
C VAL A 75 -6.18 -1.16 8.20
N ALA A 76 -7.51 -1.21 8.17
CA ALA A 76 -8.33 -0.52 9.17
C ALA A 76 -8.26 -1.30 10.49
N TRP A 77 -7.88 -0.63 11.58
CA TRP A 77 -7.66 -1.29 12.86
C TRP A 77 -8.08 -0.44 14.05
N SER A 78 -8.86 -1.05 14.91
CA SER A 78 -9.66 -0.36 15.93
C SER A 78 -9.15 -0.52 17.35
N TRP A 79 -8.53 -1.67 17.65
CA TRP A 79 -8.31 -2.14 19.02
C TRP A 79 -7.60 -1.12 19.90
N LEU A 80 -6.62 -0.42 19.34
CA LEU A 80 -5.84 0.60 20.04
C LEU A 80 -6.72 1.69 20.67
N THR A 81 -7.68 2.23 19.93
CA THR A 81 -8.56 3.34 20.38
C THR A 81 -9.96 2.87 20.81
N GLU A 82 -10.30 1.63 20.50
CA GLU A 82 -11.61 1.02 20.74
C GLU A 82 -11.45 -0.47 21.11
N PRO A 83 -10.89 -0.81 22.29
CA PRO A 83 -10.48 -2.18 22.64
C PRO A 83 -11.63 -3.19 22.72
N GLY A 84 -12.87 -2.72 22.92
CA GLY A 84 -14.06 -3.59 22.91
C GLY A 84 -14.60 -3.92 21.52
N SER A 85 -14.09 -3.31 20.46
CA SER A 85 -14.61 -3.50 19.10
C SER A 85 -14.39 -4.91 18.52
N PRO A 86 -13.30 -5.66 18.80
CA PRO A 86 -13.12 -6.98 18.19
C PRO A 86 -14.18 -8.01 18.60
N SER A 87 -14.79 -7.85 19.78
CA SER A 87 -15.87 -8.73 20.26
C SER A 87 -17.25 -8.43 19.67
N SER A 88 -17.36 -7.49 18.74
CA SER A 88 -18.63 -7.08 18.12
C SER A 88 -18.63 -7.31 16.61
N ALA A 89 -19.32 -8.35 16.16
CA ALA A 89 -19.48 -8.65 14.74
C ALA A 89 -20.09 -7.49 13.95
N SER A 90 -21.03 -6.74 14.54
CA SER A 90 -21.65 -5.57 13.90
C SER A 90 -20.64 -4.43 13.75
N ARG A 91 -19.79 -4.19 14.75
CA ARG A 91 -18.73 -3.18 14.67
C ARG A 91 -17.70 -3.55 13.61
N GLN A 92 -17.28 -4.82 13.55
CA GLN A 92 -16.35 -5.28 12.50
C GLN A 92 -16.90 -5.09 11.08
N ARG A 93 -18.21 -5.27 10.86
CA ARG A 93 -18.84 -4.94 9.56
C ARG A 93 -18.77 -3.44 9.23
N GLN A 94 -18.89 -2.56 10.22
CA GLN A 94 -18.73 -1.10 10.01
C GLN A 94 -17.29 -0.74 9.63
N TYR A 95 -16.28 -1.40 10.22
CA TYR A 95 -14.88 -1.24 9.79
C TYR A 95 -14.64 -1.75 8.38
N ILE A 96 -15.30 -2.85 7.99
CA ILE A 96 -15.27 -3.34 6.59
C ILE A 96 -15.90 -2.31 5.64
N ASP A 97 -17.05 -1.73 5.99
CA ASP A 97 -17.68 -0.69 5.16
C ASP A 97 -16.81 0.56 5.06
N PHE A 98 -16.15 0.95 6.15
CA PHE A 98 -15.15 2.01 6.18
C PHE A 98 -13.96 1.70 5.27
N ALA A 99 -13.40 0.50 5.37
CA ALA A 99 -12.27 0.06 4.56
C ALA A 99 -12.66 0.04 3.08
N ALA A 100 -13.82 -0.53 2.74
CA ALA A 100 -14.32 -0.62 1.38
C ALA A 100 -14.54 0.76 0.72
N ARG A 101 -15.20 1.71 1.40
CA ARG A 101 -15.39 3.07 0.86
C ARG A 101 -14.08 3.86 0.72
N ASN A 102 -13.07 3.46 1.49
CA ASN A 102 -11.73 4.03 1.44
C ASN A 102 -10.74 3.18 0.63
N GLY A 103 -11.20 2.11 -0.03
CA GLY A 103 -10.35 1.20 -0.78
C GLY A 103 -9.14 0.68 0.01
N TRP A 104 -9.29 0.54 1.33
CA TRP A 104 -8.32 -0.11 2.19
C TRP A 104 -8.59 -1.62 2.11
N PRO A 105 -7.62 -2.43 1.69
CA PRO A 105 -7.88 -3.82 1.34
C PRO A 105 -8.13 -4.72 2.55
N TYR A 106 -7.87 -4.28 3.78
CA TYR A 106 -7.93 -5.13 4.96
C TYR A 106 -8.58 -4.50 6.19
N VAL A 107 -9.14 -5.36 7.03
CA VAL A 107 -9.51 -5.08 8.43
C VAL A 107 -8.83 -6.13 9.32
N LEU A 108 -8.24 -5.69 10.42
CA LEU A 108 -7.75 -6.57 11.49
C LEU A 108 -8.80 -6.67 12.59
N ILE A 109 -9.25 -7.90 12.86
CA ILE A 109 -10.02 -8.22 14.06
C ILE A 109 -9.01 -8.72 15.11
N ASP A 110 -8.72 -7.84 16.06
CA ASP A 110 -7.74 -8.10 17.11
C ASP A 110 -8.29 -9.00 18.24
N GLU A 111 -7.59 -9.07 19.37
CA GLU A 111 -7.98 -9.84 20.55
C GLU A 111 -9.46 -9.65 20.93
N GLY A 112 -10.19 -10.76 21.04
CA GLY A 112 -11.59 -10.81 21.48
C GLY A 112 -12.60 -11.29 20.44
N TRP A 113 -12.18 -11.81 19.28
CA TRP A 113 -13.06 -12.43 18.29
C TRP A 113 -13.58 -13.82 18.70
N ASP A 114 -14.69 -14.28 18.11
CA ASP A 114 -15.28 -15.61 18.39
C ASP A 114 -15.65 -16.37 17.10
N SER A 115 -15.37 -17.68 17.10
CA SER A 115 -15.55 -18.56 15.94
C SER A 115 -17.00 -18.70 15.45
N SER A 116 -17.99 -18.40 16.29
CA SER A 116 -19.42 -18.50 15.93
C SER A 116 -19.87 -17.46 14.89
N TRP A 117 -19.21 -16.30 14.82
CA TRP A 117 -19.62 -15.20 13.93
C TRP A 117 -18.54 -14.76 12.95
N VAL A 118 -17.26 -15.03 13.22
CA VAL A 118 -16.14 -14.64 12.34
C VAL A 118 -16.35 -15.09 10.89
N PRO A 119 -16.76 -16.35 10.57
CA PRO A 119 -16.99 -16.76 9.18
C PRO A 119 -17.97 -15.85 8.43
N GLY A 120 -19.02 -15.37 9.12
CA GLY A 120 -20.00 -14.45 8.55
C GLY A 120 -19.48 -13.03 8.34
N VAL A 121 -18.49 -12.58 9.13
CA VAL A 121 -17.80 -11.30 8.93
C VAL A 121 -16.79 -11.40 7.80
N VAL A 122 -16.05 -12.50 7.71
CA VAL A 122 -15.11 -12.78 6.60
C VAL A 122 -15.85 -12.81 5.26
N SER A 123 -17.00 -13.51 5.20
CA SER A 123 -17.84 -13.51 3.98
C SER A 123 -18.28 -12.10 3.59
N TYR A 124 -18.67 -11.26 4.56
CA TYR A 124 -19.11 -9.88 4.31
C TYR A 124 -17.99 -8.98 3.81
N GLY A 125 -16.77 -9.17 4.32
CA GLY A 125 -15.56 -8.52 3.82
C GLY A 125 -15.28 -8.90 2.38
N ARG A 126 -15.27 -10.20 2.08
CA ARG A 126 -15.05 -10.72 0.72
C ARG A 126 -16.02 -10.11 -0.29
N ASP A 127 -17.31 -10.03 0.04
CA ASP A 127 -18.34 -9.47 -0.85
C ASP A 127 -18.15 -7.95 -1.12
N ARG A 128 -17.26 -7.29 -0.36
CA ARG A 128 -16.89 -5.88 -0.49
C ARG A 128 -15.43 -5.66 -0.91
N GLY A 129 -14.70 -6.74 -1.24
CA GLY A 129 -13.29 -6.66 -1.61
C GLY A 129 -12.34 -6.36 -0.44
N VAL A 130 -12.75 -6.59 0.80
CA VAL A 130 -11.95 -6.37 2.01
C VAL A 130 -11.59 -7.70 2.65
N GLY A 131 -10.30 -7.98 2.77
CA GLY A 131 -9.79 -9.16 3.48
C GLY A 131 -9.84 -8.96 4.99
N VAL A 132 -10.06 -10.05 5.73
CA VAL A 132 -10.01 -10.06 7.19
C VAL A 132 -8.69 -10.68 7.64
N ILE A 133 -8.03 -10.03 8.60
CA ILE A 133 -6.87 -10.53 9.34
C ILE A 133 -7.34 -10.84 10.76
N LEU A 134 -6.90 -11.98 11.33
CA LEU A 134 -7.26 -12.37 12.69
C LEU A 134 -6.05 -12.38 13.62
N TRP A 135 -6.21 -11.86 14.83
CA TRP A 135 -5.21 -11.96 15.88
C TRP A 135 -5.19 -13.36 16.52
N PHE A 136 -4.01 -13.81 16.94
CA PHE A 136 -3.79 -15.04 17.69
C PHE A 136 -2.74 -14.81 18.78
N ASN A 137 -2.99 -15.37 19.96
CA ASN A 137 -1.92 -15.61 20.91
C ASN A 137 -1.03 -16.75 20.38
N SER A 138 0.29 -16.62 20.44
CA SER A 138 1.19 -17.70 20.03
C SER A 138 0.98 -19.01 20.79
N ASP A 139 0.43 -18.98 22.01
CA ASP A 139 0.07 -20.16 22.79
C ASP A 139 -0.94 -21.05 22.06
N ASP A 140 -1.84 -20.47 21.24
CA ASP A 140 -2.81 -21.20 20.42
C ASP A 140 -2.19 -21.81 19.16
N LEU A 141 -0.91 -21.52 18.89
CA LEU A 141 -0.19 -21.92 17.67
C LEU A 141 1.18 -22.52 17.99
N TRP A 142 1.48 -22.80 19.26
CA TRP A 142 2.82 -23.19 19.71
C TRP A 142 3.22 -24.59 19.23
N THR A 143 2.32 -25.56 19.40
CA THR A 143 2.55 -26.94 18.96
C THR A 143 2.06 -27.18 17.54
N SER A 144 2.53 -28.26 16.91
CA SER A 144 2.04 -28.66 15.59
C SER A 144 0.54 -28.96 15.59
N ALA A 145 0.02 -29.61 16.63
CA ALA A 145 -1.40 -29.95 16.74
C ALA A 145 -2.28 -28.70 16.82
N GLN A 146 -1.85 -27.71 17.60
CA GLN A 146 -2.50 -26.41 17.71
C GLN A 146 -2.56 -25.66 16.38
N ARG A 147 -1.44 -25.61 15.63
CA ARG A 147 -1.43 -25.02 14.28
C ARG A 147 -2.35 -25.73 13.30
N GLU A 148 -2.37 -27.06 13.32
CA GLU A 148 -3.25 -27.83 12.43
C GLU A 148 -4.73 -27.72 12.81
N ASN A 149 -5.05 -27.43 14.07
CA ASN A 149 -6.41 -27.13 14.49
C ASN A 149 -6.88 -25.76 13.96
N TRP A 150 -6.02 -24.74 14.02
CA TRP A 150 -6.42 -23.37 13.75
C TRP A 150 -6.16 -22.87 12.32
N LEU A 151 -4.95 -23.07 11.78
CA LEU A 151 -4.57 -22.42 10.52
C LEU A 151 -5.39 -22.90 9.31
N PRO A 152 -5.63 -24.22 9.12
CA PRO A 152 -6.52 -24.69 8.05
C PRO A 152 -7.96 -24.21 8.24
N LEU A 153 -8.44 -24.16 9.48
CA LEU A 153 -9.80 -23.73 9.81
C LEU A 153 -10.03 -22.27 9.42
N VAL A 154 -9.19 -21.34 9.87
CA VAL A 154 -9.34 -19.92 9.50
C VAL A 154 -9.13 -19.69 8.02
N LYS A 155 -8.24 -20.46 7.38
CA LYS A 155 -8.09 -20.41 5.93
C LYS A 155 -9.38 -20.83 5.22
N SER A 156 -10.07 -21.86 5.70
CA SER A 156 -11.35 -22.33 5.14
C SER A 156 -12.45 -21.26 5.21
N TRP A 157 -12.40 -20.35 6.19
CA TRP A 157 -13.32 -19.22 6.28
C TRP A 157 -13.02 -18.10 5.26
N GLY A 158 -11.82 -18.10 4.67
CA GLY A 158 -11.37 -17.07 3.72
C GLY A 158 -10.53 -15.96 4.35
N VAL A 159 -9.98 -16.17 5.55
CA VAL A 159 -9.08 -15.21 6.22
C VAL A 159 -7.84 -14.95 5.34
N ALA A 160 -7.46 -13.69 5.22
CA ALA A 160 -6.34 -13.24 4.38
C ALA A 160 -4.98 -13.49 5.06
N GLY A 161 -4.95 -13.46 6.39
CA GLY A 161 -3.77 -13.77 7.18
C GLY A 161 -3.99 -13.57 8.67
N VAL A 162 -2.89 -13.62 9.43
CA VAL A 162 -2.93 -13.62 10.90
C VAL A 162 -1.94 -12.61 11.49
N LYS A 163 -2.33 -12.01 12.62
CA LYS A 163 -1.43 -11.29 13.52
C LYS A 163 -1.13 -12.22 14.70
N VAL A 164 0.12 -12.59 14.93
CA VAL A 164 0.50 -13.52 16.02
C VAL A 164 1.31 -12.80 17.06
N ASP A 165 0.91 -12.91 18.32
CA ASP A 165 1.47 -12.16 19.43
C ASP A 165 2.26 -13.02 20.42
N TYR A 166 3.11 -12.38 21.20
CA TYR A 166 3.81 -12.96 22.36
C TYR A 166 4.76 -14.14 22.07
N ILE A 167 5.52 -14.07 20.97
CA ILE A 167 6.63 -15.01 20.70
C ILE A 167 7.91 -14.59 21.47
N TRP A 168 7.97 -13.32 21.85
CA TRP A 168 9.02 -12.65 22.60
C TRP A 168 10.38 -12.64 21.90
N GLU A 169 11.30 -13.46 22.37
CA GLU A 169 12.71 -13.45 22.00
C GLU A 169 13.01 -14.41 20.85
N PHE A 170 14.06 -14.11 20.09
CA PHE A 170 14.60 -15.02 19.09
C PHE A 170 15.56 -16.04 19.69
N SER A 171 15.11 -16.76 20.72
CA SER A 171 15.80 -17.98 21.13
C SER A 171 15.83 -18.99 19.97
N GLN A 172 16.79 -19.91 19.96
CA GLN A 172 16.90 -20.94 18.93
C GLN A 172 15.62 -21.78 18.85
N ASN A 173 14.98 -22.07 19.98
CA ASN A 173 13.72 -22.81 20.01
C ASN A 173 12.58 -22.01 19.36
N ASN A 174 12.49 -20.72 19.66
CA ASN A 174 11.48 -19.85 19.07
C ASN A 174 11.71 -19.68 17.57
N LEU A 175 12.96 -19.55 17.11
CA LEU A 175 13.28 -19.51 15.68
C LEU A 175 12.95 -20.82 14.95
N LYS A 176 13.07 -21.98 15.61
CA LYS A 176 12.55 -23.26 15.06
C LYS A 176 11.02 -23.26 14.97
N TRP A 177 10.34 -22.64 15.93
CA TRP A 177 8.90 -22.43 15.85
C TRP A 177 8.54 -21.51 14.66
N TYR A 178 9.25 -20.40 14.47
CA TYR A 178 9.07 -19.51 13.30
C TYR A 178 9.24 -20.29 12.00
N ASP A 179 10.28 -21.12 11.86
CA ASP A 179 10.49 -21.92 10.65
C ASP A 179 9.30 -22.84 10.35
N ALA A 180 8.77 -23.53 11.36
CA ALA A 180 7.63 -24.43 11.21
C ALA A 180 6.33 -23.66 10.92
N PHE A 181 6.10 -22.55 11.62
CA PHE A 181 4.92 -21.71 11.44
C PHE A 181 4.91 -21.02 10.07
N LEU A 182 6.04 -20.47 9.63
CA LEU A 182 6.16 -19.78 8.34
C LEU A 182 6.04 -20.74 7.16
N ALA A 183 6.60 -21.95 7.26
CA ALA A 183 6.38 -22.99 6.25
C ALA A 183 4.89 -23.32 6.12
N ARG A 184 4.20 -23.58 7.25
CA ARG A 184 2.80 -23.97 7.23
C ARG A 184 1.86 -22.85 6.78
N SER A 185 2.09 -21.62 7.23
CA SER A 185 1.29 -20.45 6.79
C SER A 185 1.49 -20.15 5.31
N ALA A 186 2.68 -20.36 4.75
CA ALA A 186 2.95 -20.23 3.31
C ALA A 186 2.16 -21.27 2.49
N GLU A 187 2.15 -22.54 2.90
CA GLU A 187 1.36 -23.61 2.25
C GLU A 187 -0.13 -23.25 2.20
N LEU A 188 -0.64 -22.68 3.29
CA LEU A 188 -2.04 -22.25 3.41
C LEU A 188 -2.31 -20.89 2.77
N LYS A 189 -1.29 -20.21 2.22
CA LYS A 189 -1.40 -18.85 1.66
C LYS A 189 -2.05 -17.87 2.66
N LEU A 190 -1.55 -17.87 3.90
CA LEU A 190 -1.93 -16.94 4.96
C LEU A 190 -0.78 -15.94 5.15
N MET A 191 -1.05 -14.65 5.00
CA MET A 191 -0.07 -13.59 5.29
C MET A 191 0.09 -13.41 6.80
N VAL A 192 1.22 -12.84 7.25
CA VAL A 192 1.60 -12.85 8.67
C VAL A 192 2.09 -11.48 9.14
N ASN A 193 1.61 -11.07 10.31
CA ASN A 193 2.14 -9.99 11.13
C ASN A 193 2.58 -10.55 12.50
N PHE A 194 3.73 -10.15 13.02
CA PHE A 194 4.19 -10.57 14.35
C PHE A 194 4.21 -9.41 15.35
N HIS A 195 3.51 -9.54 16.47
CA HIS A 195 3.56 -8.64 17.63
C HIS A 195 4.20 -9.35 18.82
N GLY A 196 4.58 -8.59 19.85
CA GLY A 196 5.25 -9.16 21.03
C GLY A 196 6.45 -10.01 20.62
N SER A 197 7.24 -9.51 19.67
CA SER A 197 8.30 -10.26 18.97
C SER A 197 9.51 -9.38 18.67
N GLU A 198 10.65 -10.01 18.39
CA GLU A 198 11.81 -9.32 17.83
C GLU A 198 11.63 -8.95 16.35
N MET A 199 12.53 -8.10 15.85
CA MET A 199 12.49 -7.57 14.48
C MET A 199 12.89 -8.65 13.45
N PRO A 200 12.06 -8.99 12.45
CA PRO A 200 12.27 -10.12 11.54
C PRO A 200 13.35 -9.88 10.46
N ARG A 201 14.58 -9.50 10.86
CA ARG A 201 15.71 -9.09 10.01
C ARG A 201 15.96 -10.10 8.87
N GLY A 202 15.63 -9.70 7.64
CA GLY A 202 15.79 -10.50 6.42
C GLY A 202 14.82 -11.67 6.27
N MET A 203 13.88 -11.86 7.20
CA MET A 203 12.89 -12.95 7.08
C MET A 203 11.92 -12.70 5.94
N GLN A 204 11.58 -11.45 5.62
CA GLN A 204 10.67 -11.11 4.53
C GLN A 204 11.24 -11.52 3.15
N ARG A 205 12.56 -11.47 2.95
CA ARG A 205 13.17 -11.98 1.72
C ARG A 205 13.02 -13.50 1.59
N THR A 206 13.19 -14.23 2.70
CA THR A 206 13.07 -15.69 2.73
C THR A 206 11.60 -16.16 2.72
N TRP A 207 10.72 -15.40 3.35
CA TRP A 207 9.29 -15.67 3.53
C TRP A 207 8.49 -14.40 3.19
N PRO A 208 8.20 -14.16 1.89
CA PRO A 208 7.58 -12.91 1.43
C PRO A 208 6.21 -12.59 2.03
N HIS A 209 5.53 -13.59 2.58
CA HIS A 209 4.23 -13.43 3.23
C HIS A 209 4.30 -12.92 4.67
N VAL A 210 5.51 -12.74 5.22
CA VAL A 210 5.73 -11.97 6.44
C VAL A 210 5.62 -10.50 6.08
N MET A 211 4.47 -9.92 6.37
CA MET A 211 4.11 -8.57 5.94
C MET A 211 4.79 -7.51 6.79
N THR A 212 4.89 -7.76 8.09
CA THR A 212 5.46 -6.81 9.05
C THR A 212 5.63 -7.44 10.44
N ALA A 213 6.23 -6.69 11.35
CA ALA A 213 6.27 -7.01 12.78
C ALA A 213 6.36 -5.72 13.60
N GLU A 214 5.96 -5.78 14.87
CA GLU A 214 6.08 -4.68 15.83
C GLU A 214 7.55 -4.42 16.21
N GLY A 215 8.08 -5.15 17.20
CA GLY A 215 9.46 -5.03 17.67
C GLY A 215 9.87 -3.60 18.03
N ILE A 216 8.94 -2.80 18.54
CA ILE A 216 9.13 -1.38 18.88
C ILE A 216 8.13 -0.95 19.95
N PHE A 217 8.41 0.15 20.64
CA PHE A 217 7.44 0.85 21.46
C PHE A 217 6.43 1.57 20.55
N GLY A 218 5.41 0.85 20.07
CA GLY A 218 4.45 1.28 19.06
C GLY A 218 3.44 2.32 19.55
N ALA A 219 2.46 2.64 18.69
CA ALA A 219 1.41 3.62 19.01
C ALA A 219 0.46 3.13 20.12
N GLU A 220 0.39 1.83 20.40
CA GLU A 220 -0.39 1.23 21.49
C GLU A 220 -0.08 1.83 22.87
N GLN A 221 1.12 2.40 23.01
CA GLN A 221 1.59 3.03 24.23
C GLN A 221 0.92 4.38 24.49
N LYS A 222 0.27 4.99 23.49
CA LYS A 222 -0.51 6.24 23.58
C LYS A 222 0.27 7.41 24.20
N GLN A 223 1.59 7.39 24.08
CA GLN A 223 2.49 8.37 24.69
C GLN A 223 3.74 8.67 23.85
N ASN A 224 3.75 8.21 22.59
CA ASN A 224 4.86 8.47 21.66
C ASN A 224 5.02 9.97 21.43
N ARG A 225 6.27 10.41 21.32
CA ARG A 225 6.64 11.82 21.16
C ARG A 225 7.35 12.04 19.84
N ALA A 226 7.29 13.26 19.32
CA ALA A 226 7.93 13.65 18.07
C ALA A 226 9.43 13.25 18.02
N ALA A 227 10.14 13.44 19.13
CA ALA A 227 11.56 13.08 19.24
C ALA A 227 11.80 11.57 19.11
N PHE A 228 10.89 10.73 19.59
CA PHE A 228 10.99 9.28 19.41
C PHE A 228 10.67 8.89 17.97
N ASN A 229 9.59 9.43 17.40
CA ASN A 229 9.18 9.16 16.02
C ASN A 229 10.31 9.44 15.01
N THR A 230 11.04 10.54 15.19
CA THR A 230 12.17 10.93 14.31
C THR A 230 13.40 10.02 14.41
N MET A 231 13.46 9.06 15.35
CA MET A 231 14.54 8.06 15.41
C MET A 231 14.29 6.85 14.51
N LEU A 232 13.03 6.48 14.32
CA LEU A 232 12.65 5.17 13.79
C LEU A 232 13.09 4.93 12.33
N PRO A 233 13.04 5.92 11.41
CA PRO A 233 13.53 5.75 10.04
C PRO A 233 15.04 5.49 9.93
N PHE A 234 15.79 5.79 11.00
CA PHE A 234 17.25 5.63 11.04
C PHE A 234 17.70 4.39 11.81
N THR A 235 16.76 3.69 12.47
CA THR A 235 17.06 2.61 13.42
C THR A 235 16.15 1.42 13.17
N ARG A 236 15.04 1.32 13.91
CA ARG A 236 14.10 0.19 13.86
C ARG A 236 13.59 -0.10 12.44
N ASN A 237 13.18 0.91 11.70
CA ASN A 237 12.54 0.72 10.40
C ASN A 237 13.54 0.71 9.23
N ALA A 238 14.80 1.05 9.47
CA ALA A 238 15.87 0.99 8.46
C ALA A 238 16.29 -0.46 8.13
N VAL A 239 15.95 -1.43 8.98
CA VAL A 239 16.44 -2.82 8.86
C VAL A 239 15.33 -3.85 8.71
N SER A 240 14.06 -3.45 8.79
CA SER A 240 12.87 -4.29 8.63
C SER A 240 11.60 -3.43 8.65
N SER A 241 10.55 -3.90 7.97
CA SER A 241 9.18 -3.40 8.15
C SER A 241 8.79 -3.30 9.63
N MET A 242 8.00 -2.27 9.95
CA MET A 242 7.65 -1.89 11.32
C MET A 242 6.15 -1.59 11.40
N ASP A 243 5.41 -2.48 12.05
CA ASP A 243 4.00 -2.28 12.36
C ASP A 243 3.87 -1.34 13.56
N PHE A 244 4.16 -0.06 13.35
CA PHE A 244 4.05 0.96 14.39
C PHE A 244 2.61 1.28 14.76
N THR A 245 1.66 0.95 13.87
CA THR A 245 0.23 1.26 13.97
C THR A 245 -0.11 2.76 14.01
N PRO A 246 0.38 3.55 13.02
CA PRO A 246 0.32 5.01 13.07
C PRO A 246 -1.09 5.63 12.96
N VAL A 247 -1.12 6.97 13.05
CA VAL A 247 -2.29 7.82 12.78
C VAL A 247 -3.41 7.62 13.79
N THR A 248 -3.07 7.73 15.07
CA THR A 248 -4.01 7.63 16.20
C THR A 248 -4.60 9.00 16.52
N LEU A 249 -5.37 9.60 15.61
CA LEU A 249 -5.88 10.98 15.68
C LEU A 249 -6.61 11.33 16.99
N SER A 250 -7.33 10.38 17.58
CA SER A 250 -8.09 10.53 18.83
C SER A 250 -7.25 10.45 20.11
N VAL A 251 -5.99 9.99 20.01
CA VAL A 251 -5.06 9.97 21.15
C VAL A 251 -4.54 11.39 21.42
N THR A 252 -4.81 11.89 22.63
CA THR A 252 -4.49 13.28 23.02
C THR A 252 -3.16 13.41 23.78
N ASN A 253 -2.65 12.34 24.38
CA ASN A 253 -1.40 12.35 25.15
C ASN A 253 -0.15 12.28 24.25
N ARG A 254 0.00 13.25 23.34
CA ARG A 254 1.13 13.38 22.41
C ARG A 254 1.56 14.84 22.25
N ASP A 255 2.76 15.06 21.72
CA ASP A 255 3.29 16.40 21.41
C ASP A 255 3.40 16.67 19.89
N THR A 256 2.87 15.75 19.08
CA THR A 256 2.86 15.79 17.62
C THR A 256 1.59 16.46 17.07
N THR A 257 1.71 17.09 15.90
CA THR A 257 0.56 17.66 15.19
C THR A 257 -0.18 16.59 14.38
N ILE A 258 -1.38 16.90 13.86
CA ILE A 258 -2.12 15.99 12.98
C ILE A 258 -1.33 15.69 11.70
N ALA A 259 -0.66 16.68 11.09
CA ALA A 259 0.13 16.42 9.89
C ALA A 259 1.38 15.57 10.16
N HIS A 260 1.96 15.67 11.37
CA HIS A 260 3.02 14.75 11.82
C HIS A 260 2.51 13.31 11.84
N GLU A 261 1.34 13.09 12.43
CA GLU A 261 0.73 11.77 12.53
C GLU A 261 0.45 11.18 11.14
N VAL A 262 -0.13 11.95 10.23
CA VAL A 262 -0.33 11.51 8.84
C VAL A 262 1.01 11.20 8.15
N ALA A 263 2.06 11.98 8.42
CA ALA A 263 3.39 11.74 7.84
C ALA A 263 4.06 10.46 8.34
N THR A 264 3.73 9.97 9.54
CA THR A 264 4.23 8.67 10.00
C THR A 264 3.80 7.51 9.09
N PHE A 265 2.66 7.63 8.40
CA PHE A 265 2.17 6.64 7.42
C PHE A 265 3.08 6.52 6.19
N LEU A 266 3.82 7.59 5.83
CA LEU A 266 4.84 7.56 4.78
C LEU A 266 6.21 7.10 5.30
N LEU A 267 6.58 7.58 6.49
CA LEU A 267 7.93 7.43 7.01
C LEU A 267 8.17 6.04 7.61
N PHE A 268 7.13 5.43 8.20
CA PHE A 268 7.21 4.13 8.85
C PHE A 268 6.71 3.05 7.90
N GLU A 269 7.64 2.47 7.15
CA GLU A 269 7.40 1.40 6.20
C GLU A 269 6.84 0.15 6.88
N SER A 270 5.75 -0.37 6.32
CA SER A 270 5.18 -1.64 6.69
C SER A 270 4.46 -2.26 5.48
N GLY A 271 4.63 -3.58 5.26
CA GLY A 271 3.87 -4.29 4.23
C GLY A 271 2.37 -4.33 4.53
N TRP A 272 1.99 -4.32 5.81
CA TRP A 272 0.64 -3.99 6.24
C TRP A 272 0.65 -2.73 7.09
N GLN A 273 0.08 -1.66 6.55
CA GLN A 273 0.04 -0.37 7.23
C GLN A 273 -1.24 -0.26 8.05
N HIS A 274 -1.18 -0.59 9.35
CA HIS A 274 -2.32 -0.46 10.25
C HIS A 274 -2.57 1.00 10.63
N ALA A 275 -3.71 1.54 10.24
CA ALA A 275 -4.17 2.83 10.73
C ALA A 275 -4.89 2.60 12.07
N GLY A 276 -4.32 3.09 13.17
CA GLY A 276 -4.67 2.68 14.54
C GLY A 276 -5.83 3.42 15.21
N ASP A 277 -6.80 3.94 14.45
CA ASP A 277 -7.94 4.70 14.98
C ASP A 277 -9.28 4.22 14.43
N LYS A 278 -10.36 4.69 15.06
CA LYS A 278 -11.73 4.39 14.63
C LYS A 278 -12.16 5.21 13.40
N PRO A 279 -13.09 4.69 12.57
CA PRO A 279 -13.65 5.35 11.40
C PRO A 279 -14.07 6.80 11.64
N GLU A 280 -14.71 7.06 12.77
CA GLU A 280 -15.23 8.38 13.13
C GLU A 280 -14.11 9.40 13.35
N SER A 281 -12.96 8.97 13.85
CA SER A 281 -11.79 9.82 14.00
C SER A 281 -11.25 10.21 12.63
N TYR A 282 -11.21 9.31 11.65
CA TYR A 282 -10.78 9.66 10.30
C TYR A 282 -11.77 10.56 9.57
N ASP A 283 -13.08 10.32 9.72
CA ASP A 283 -14.13 11.15 9.11
C ASP A 283 -14.13 12.59 9.65
N ALA A 284 -13.71 12.80 10.90
CA ALA A 284 -13.54 14.12 11.48
C ALA A 284 -12.37 14.92 10.86
N TYR A 285 -11.44 14.25 10.17
CA TYR A 285 -10.29 14.86 9.49
C TYR A 285 -10.26 14.47 8.01
N PRO A 286 -11.19 14.97 7.18
CA PRO A 286 -11.35 14.54 5.79
C PRO A 286 -10.10 14.76 4.93
N GLU A 287 -9.32 15.80 5.21
CA GLU A 287 -8.07 16.06 4.50
C GLU A 287 -6.93 15.09 4.89
N ALA A 288 -6.88 14.66 6.15
CA ALA A 288 -6.00 13.57 6.56
C ALA A 288 -6.40 12.27 5.87
N LEU A 289 -7.68 11.89 5.96
CA LEU A 289 -8.20 10.67 5.33
C LEU A 289 -8.00 10.66 3.81
N ARG A 290 -8.24 11.79 3.13
CA ARG A 290 -7.96 11.93 1.69
C ARG A 290 -6.49 11.65 1.37
N THR A 291 -5.56 12.04 2.24
CA THR A 291 -4.12 11.77 2.07
C THR A 291 -3.79 10.30 2.30
N LEU A 292 -4.32 9.70 3.38
CA LEU A 292 -4.14 8.27 3.68
C LEU A 292 -4.63 7.40 2.52
N ASN A 293 -5.71 7.81 1.88
CA ASN A 293 -6.31 7.17 0.71
C ASN A 293 -5.47 7.25 -0.58
N GLN A 294 -4.36 7.99 -0.58
CA GLN A 294 -3.43 8.07 -1.72
C GLN A 294 -2.27 7.09 -1.60
N PHE A 295 -2.03 6.50 -0.43
CA PHE A 295 -0.82 5.71 -0.22
C PHE A 295 -0.87 4.38 -0.99
N PRO A 296 0.22 4.02 -1.68
CA PRO A 296 0.36 2.70 -2.25
C PRO A 296 0.62 1.69 -1.13
N ALA A 297 0.50 0.42 -1.49
CA ALA A 297 0.75 -0.69 -0.59
C ALA A 297 2.24 -1.06 -0.48
N ALA A 298 3.06 -0.65 -1.46
CA ALA A 298 4.48 -0.98 -1.54
C ALA A 298 5.23 0.12 -2.31
N TRP A 299 6.56 0.09 -2.21
CA TRP A 299 7.44 1.12 -2.75
C TRP A 299 8.48 0.51 -3.69
N ASP A 300 8.67 1.10 -4.86
CA ASP A 300 9.75 0.73 -5.79
C ASP A 300 11.10 1.31 -5.34
N GLU A 301 11.05 2.43 -4.63
CA GLU A 301 12.23 3.21 -4.30
C GLU A 301 12.01 4.04 -3.04
N THR A 302 13.04 4.16 -2.20
CA THR A 302 13.07 5.03 -1.03
C THR A 302 14.33 5.87 -1.04
N ARG A 303 14.20 7.17 -0.75
CA ARG A 303 15.30 8.13 -0.65
C ARG A 303 15.20 8.93 0.64
N LEU A 304 16.29 9.01 1.38
CA LEU A 304 16.45 9.98 2.46
C LEU A 304 16.77 11.35 1.86
N LEU A 305 15.92 12.33 2.15
CA LEU A 305 16.10 13.72 1.71
C LEU A 305 16.86 14.55 2.76
N GLY A 306 16.85 14.10 4.00
CA GLY A 306 17.59 14.74 5.09
C GLY A 306 17.04 14.34 6.45
N GLY A 307 17.75 14.75 7.49
CA GLY A 307 17.29 14.63 8.85
C GLY A 307 18.42 14.35 9.83
N ARG A 308 18.04 14.26 11.09
CA ARG A 308 18.92 13.89 12.20
C ARG A 308 18.12 13.09 13.22
N PRO A 309 18.62 11.93 13.67
CA PRO A 309 17.92 11.14 14.69
C PRO A 309 17.58 11.98 15.92
N ARG A 310 16.36 11.83 16.44
CA ARG A 310 15.78 12.58 17.58
C ARG A 310 15.49 14.06 17.32
N ARG A 311 15.51 14.47 16.05
CA ARG A 311 15.30 15.87 15.63
C ARG A 311 14.32 15.96 14.47
N GLU A 312 14.54 15.22 13.39
CA GLU A 312 13.77 15.34 12.14
C GLU A 312 14.10 14.21 11.17
N ALA A 313 13.16 13.85 10.31
CA ALA A 313 13.37 12.90 9.21
C ALA A 313 12.54 13.31 7.98
N TYR A 314 13.15 13.25 6.79
CA TYR A 314 12.54 13.60 5.51
C TYR A 314 12.82 12.52 4.47
N MET A 315 11.77 12.00 3.84
CA MET A 315 11.88 10.92 2.87
C MET A 315 11.09 11.20 1.60
N ALA A 316 11.59 10.69 0.49
CA ALA A 316 10.84 10.50 -0.75
C ALA A 316 10.69 9.00 -1.02
N ARG A 317 9.51 8.55 -1.41
CA ARG A 317 9.27 7.18 -1.88
C ARG A 317 8.57 7.17 -3.22
N ARG A 318 8.93 6.24 -4.09
CA ARG A 318 8.30 6.06 -5.41
C ARG A 318 7.45 4.81 -5.43
N ALA A 319 6.29 4.90 -6.05
CA ALA A 319 5.48 3.74 -6.43
C ALA A 319 4.92 3.96 -7.83
N GLY A 320 5.31 3.12 -8.78
CA GLY A 320 5.03 3.31 -10.19
C GLY A 320 5.53 4.67 -10.68
N ASP A 321 4.60 5.46 -11.21
CA ASP A 321 4.84 6.80 -11.76
C ASP A 321 4.64 7.94 -10.74
N ARG A 322 4.43 7.61 -9.46
CA ARG A 322 4.18 8.60 -8.40
C ARG A 322 5.30 8.67 -7.39
N TRP A 323 5.51 9.86 -6.88
CA TRP A 323 6.41 10.14 -5.76
C TRP A 323 5.61 10.60 -4.56
N TYR A 324 6.10 10.26 -3.37
CA TYR A 324 5.53 10.68 -2.10
C TYR A 324 6.65 11.29 -1.28
N VAL A 325 6.52 12.57 -0.93
CA VAL A 325 7.52 13.30 -0.16
C VAL A 325 6.91 13.72 1.15
N GLY A 326 7.60 13.49 2.25
CA GLY A 326 7.10 13.94 3.55
C GLY A 326 8.17 13.94 4.60
N GLY A 327 7.80 14.44 5.77
CA GLY A 327 8.70 14.43 6.91
C GLY A 327 8.03 14.80 8.20
N ILE A 328 8.75 14.49 9.27
CA ILE A 328 8.36 14.75 10.65
C ILE A 328 9.50 15.47 11.37
N SER A 329 9.14 16.37 12.27
CA SER A 329 10.06 17.21 13.04
C SER A 329 9.77 17.08 14.54
N ALA A 330 10.80 17.21 15.35
CA ALA A 330 10.79 17.34 16.81
C ALA A 330 11.49 18.64 17.25
N LEU A 331 11.42 19.65 16.38
CA LEU A 331 12.05 20.96 16.51
C LEU A 331 10.98 22.05 16.50
N ALA A 332 11.40 23.27 16.82
CA ALA A 332 10.61 24.48 16.56
C ALA A 332 10.23 24.60 15.07
N ALA A 333 9.16 25.36 14.82
CA ALA A 333 8.66 25.62 13.47
C ALA A 333 9.78 26.07 12.51
N LYS A 334 9.77 25.53 11.30
CA LYS A 334 10.78 25.79 10.27
C LYS A 334 10.22 25.53 8.88
N THR A 335 11.03 25.79 7.85
CA THR A 335 10.70 25.44 6.46
C THR A 335 11.60 24.31 5.99
N PHE A 336 11.01 23.21 5.53
CA PHE A 336 11.72 22.17 4.81
C PHE A 336 11.90 22.57 3.35
N THR A 337 13.09 22.32 2.80
CA THR A 337 13.37 22.53 1.39
C THR A 337 14.11 21.33 0.79
N THR A 338 13.77 20.96 -0.45
CA THR A 338 14.48 19.92 -1.20
C THR A 338 14.41 20.19 -2.71
N PRO A 339 15.50 19.99 -3.47
CA PRO A 339 15.41 19.98 -4.93
C PRO A 339 14.54 18.81 -5.40
N LEU A 340 13.79 19.02 -6.48
CA LEU A 340 12.92 18.01 -7.11
C LEU A 340 13.55 17.31 -8.31
N SER A 341 14.88 17.34 -8.40
CA SER A 341 15.65 16.77 -9.52
C SER A 341 15.39 15.28 -9.77
N PHE A 342 14.84 14.57 -8.78
CA PHE A 342 14.47 13.15 -8.87
C PHE A 342 13.17 12.88 -9.64
N LEU A 343 12.33 13.89 -9.89
CA LEU A 343 11.07 13.70 -10.62
C LEU A 343 11.26 13.41 -12.11
N GLY A 344 12.44 13.66 -12.68
CA GLY A 344 12.67 13.50 -14.12
C GLY A 344 11.89 14.51 -14.98
N THR A 345 11.90 14.34 -16.30
CA THR A 345 11.38 15.32 -17.25
C THR A 345 9.86 15.50 -17.17
N GLY A 346 9.34 16.65 -17.62
CA GLY A 346 7.91 16.94 -17.69
C GLY A 346 7.37 17.71 -16.48
N GLN A 347 6.05 17.93 -16.47
CA GLN A 347 5.36 18.62 -15.40
C GLN A 347 4.74 17.63 -14.41
N TRP A 348 4.75 18.03 -13.16
CA TRP A 348 4.29 17.27 -12.02
C TRP A 348 3.35 18.12 -11.17
N LEU A 349 2.35 17.51 -10.55
CA LEU A 349 1.51 18.15 -9.56
C LEU A 349 1.94 17.66 -8.19
N THR A 350 2.36 18.55 -7.31
CA THR A 350 2.48 18.26 -5.87
C THR A 350 1.13 18.50 -5.21
N ASP A 351 0.60 17.55 -4.46
CA ASP A 351 -0.60 17.66 -3.63
C ASP A 351 -0.20 17.47 -2.16
N THR A 352 0.05 18.59 -1.47
CA THR A 352 0.70 18.64 -0.16
C THR A 352 -0.30 18.91 0.94
N LEU A 353 -0.38 17.99 1.91
CA LEU A 353 -1.01 18.18 3.21
C LEU A 353 0.05 18.63 4.23
N ARG A 354 -0.20 19.72 4.94
CA ARG A 354 0.67 20.24 6.01
C ARG A 354 -0.15 20.83 7.15
N ASP A 355 0.54 21.19 8.24
CA ASP A 355 -0.05 21.95 9.34
C ASP A 355 -0.49 23.35 8.90
N GLY A 356 -1.68 23.76 9.36
CA GLY A 356 -2.25 25.10 9.24
C GLY A 356 -2.20 25.89 10.55
N SER A 357 -2.92 27.00 10.60
CA SER A 357 -3.07 27.77 11.85
C SER A 357 -3.97 27.04 12.84
N ASN A 358 -3.73 27.24 14.14
CA ASN A 358 -4.55 26.70 15.24
C ASN A 358 -4.81 25.19 15.17
N GLY A 359 -3.84 24.40 14.68
CA GLY A 359 -3.96 22.94 14.58
C GLY A 359 -4.83 22.43 13.42
N SER A 360 -5.26 23.31 12.52
CA SER A 360 -5.93 22.90 11.27
C SER A 360 -4.96 22.22 10.30
N LEU A 361 -5.50 21.57 9.27
CA LEU A 361 -4.74 21.06 8.14
C LEU A 361 -4.93 21.96 6.94
N VAL A 362 -3.86 22.18 6.18
CA VAL A 362 -3.89 22.91 4.91
C VAL A 362 -3.47 21.96 3.80
N ARG A 363 -4.21 22.00 2.69
CA ARG A 363 -3.86 21.32 1.44
C ARG A 363 -3.49 22.35 0.38
N GLU A 364 -2.36 22.14 -0.28
CA GLU A 364 -1.84 23.01 -1.32
C GLU A 364 -1.39 22.19 -2.52
N THR A 365 -1.74 22.68 -3.72
CA THR A 365 -1.26 22.09 -4.96
C THR A 365 -0.39 23.05 -5.76
N ARG A 366 0.64 22.51 -6.42
CA ARG A 366 1.56 23.28 -7.25
C ARG A 366 2.03 22.44 -8.44
N VAL A 367 2.02 23.05 -9.62
CA VAL A 367 2.65 22.46 -10.80
C VAL A 367 4.15 22.78 -10.75
N VAL A 368 4.97 21.75 -10.87
CA VAL A 368 6.44 21.81 -10.75
C VAL A 368 7.11 20.97 -11.84
N THR A 369 8.42 21.13 -11.95
CA THR A 369 9.33 20.37 -12.82
C THR A 369 10.52 19.88 -12.00
N SER A 370 11.39 19.06 -12.59
CA SER A 370 12.63 18.62 -11.93
C SER A 370 13.63 19.75 -11.64
N ALA A 371 13.45 20.94 -12.22
CA ALA A 371 14.29 22.10 -11.94
C ALA A 371 13.85 22.87 -10.68
N ASP A 372 12.64 22.61 -10.18
CA ASP A 372 12.07 23.32 -9.04
C ASP A 372 12.62 22.79 -7.70
N THR A 373 12.45 23.62 -6.67
CA THR A 373 12.66 23.26 -5.27
C THR A 373 11.33 23.24 -4.55
N MET A 374 11.06 22.15 -3.84
CA MET A 374 9.93 22.07 -2.93
C MET A 374 10.26 22.81 -1.64
N SER A 375 9.30 23.59 -1.14
CA SER A 375 9.42 24.35 0.11
C SER A 375 8.12 24.20 0.90
N VAL A 376 8.20 23.66 2.12
CA VAL A 376 7.03 23.36 2.96
C VAL A 376 7.23 23.89 4.38
N PRO A 377 6.36 24.78 4.88
CA PRO A 377 6.33 25.15 6.29
C PRO A 377 5.94 23.95 7.17
N ILE A 378 6.68 23.75 8.26
CA ILE A 378 6.44 22.71 9.25
C ILE A 378 6.28 23.39 10.61
N ALA A 379 5.20 23.07 11.32
CA ALA A 379 4.96 23.57 12.67
C ALA A 379 5.96 22.98 13.68
N THR A 380 5.99 23.53 14.90
CA THR A 380 6.71 22.90 16.00
C THR A 380 6.21 21.47 16.20
N ASN A 381 7.12 20.50 16.27
CA ASN A 381 6.81 19.07 16.31
C ASN A 381 5.90 18.57 15.15
N GLY A 382 5.83 19.33 14.06
CA GLY A 382 4.90 19.09 12.97
C GLY A 382 5.41 18.12 11.90
N GLY A 383 4.65 18.04 10.81
CA GLY A 383 5.01 17.26 9.65
C GLY A 383 4.23 17.65 8.40
N PHE A 384 4.49 16.93 7.31
CA PHE A 384 3.77 17.11 6.06
C PHE A 384 3.88 15.85 5.19
N VAL A 385 2.95 15.71 4.24
CA VAL A 385 2.96 14.69 3.20
C VAL A 385 2.56 15.33 1.88
N SER A 386 3.24 14.97 0.81
CA SER A 386 2.91 15.37 -0.54
C SER A 386 2.85 14.17 -1.46
N ALA A 387 1.70 13.93 -2.06
CA ALA A 387 1.59 13.03 -3.20
C ALA A 387 1.95 13.82 -4.46
N ILE A 388 2.84 13.27 -5.27
CA ILE A 388 3.35 13.92 -6.48
C ILE A 388 3.09 13.00 -7.66
N CYS A 389 2.32 13.49 -8.62
CA CYS A 389 1.89 12.73 -9.79
C CYS A 389 2.12 13.53 -11.07
N ARG A 390 2.08 12.86 -12.22
CA ARG A 390 2.15 13.51 -13.53
C ARG A 390 1.04 14.55 -13.67
N TYR A 391 1.41 15.76 -14.11
CA TYR A 391 0.46 16.82 -14.35
C TYR A 391 -0.12 16.73 -15.77
N THR A 392 -1.43 16.90 -15.86
CA THR A 392 -2.13 17.26 -17.10
C THR A 392 -2.92 18.53 -16.87
N THR A 393 -3.05 19.36 -17.91
CA THR A 393 -3.71 20.67 -17.84
C THR A 393 -5.08 20.59 -17.16
N GLY A 394 -5.29 21.42 -16.14
CA GLY A 394 -6.54 21.49 -15.38
C GLY A 394 -6.63 20.56 -14.17
N MET A 395 -5.63 19.71 -13.92
CA MET A 395 -5.60 18.92 -12.68
C MET A 395 -5.43 19.81 -11.44
N THR A 396 -6.29 19.60 -10.45
CA THR A 396 -6.26 20.29 -9.15
C THR A 396 -5.90 19.38 -7.99
N GLN A 397 -5.76 18.07 -8.23
CA GLN A 397 -5.38 17.06 -7.26
C GLN A 397 -4.75 15.85 -7.96
N CYS A 398 -3.94 15.09 -7.23
CA CYS A 398 -3.54 13.79 -7.73
C CYS A 398 -4.76 12.84 -7.72
N PRO A 399 -5.02 12.10 -8.81
CA PRO A 399 -6.10 11.13 -8.84
C PRO A 399 -5.85 10.14 -7.72
N ARG A 400 -6.89 9.68 -7.02
CA ARG A 400 -6.73 8.58 -6.07
C ARG A 400 -5.99 7.43 -6.74
N LEU A 401 -4.96 6.87 -6.10
CA LEU A 401 -4.58 5.49 -6.42
C LEU A 401 -5.84 4.69 -6.12
N GLY A 402 -6.53 4.21 -7.15
CA GLY A 402 -7.80 3.50 -6.99
C GLY A 402 -7.63 2.44 -5.91
N GLY A 403 -8.19 2.69 -4.73
CA GLY A 403 -8.05 1.76 -3.63
C GLY A 403 -8.85 0.52 -3.99
N GLY A 404 -8.16 -0.61 -4.14
CA GLY A 404 -8.74 -1.94 -3.98
C GLY A 404 -9.82 -2.37 -4.97
N GLY A 405 -10.06 -1.68 -6.08
CA GLY A 405 -10.76 -2.28 -7.20
C GLY A 405 -9.76 -3.06 -8.04
N VAL A 406 -9.88 -4.39 -8.12
CA VAL A 406 -9.26 -5.12 -9.24
C VAL A 406 -9.76 -4.45 -10.51
N ASN A 407 -8.87 -4.02 -11.42
CA ASN A 407 -9.31 -3.65 -12.77
C ASN A 407 -9.99 -4.90 -13.35
N LEU A 408 -11.31 -4.93 -13.34
CA LEU A 408 -12.14 -6.08 -13.68
C LEU A 408 -11.99 -6.45 -15.14
N ALA A 409 -11.54 -5.50 -15.97
CA ALA A 409 -11.25 -5.70 -17.38
C ALA A 409 -9.82 -6.21 -17.65
N LEU A 410 -8.89 -6.11 -16.68
CA LEU A 410 -7.49 -6.50 -16.88
C LEU A 410 -7.37 -7.95 -17.35
N ASN A 411 -6.69 -8.13 -18.48
CA ASN A 411 -6.45 -9.39 -19.19
C ASN A 411 -7.73 -10.18 -19.52
N LYS A 412 -8.88 -9.51 -19.59
CA LYS A 412 -10.15 -10.16 -19.95
C LYS A 412 -10.32 -10.27 -21.46
N PRO A 413 -11.12 -11.25 -21.93
CA PRO A 413 -11.46 -11.37 -23.35
C PRO A 413 -12.11 -10.09 -23.85
N ALA A 414 -11.49 -9.49 -24.87
CA ALA A 414 -11.98 -8.29 -25.52
C ALA A 414 -12.12 -8.53 -27.03
N ILE A 415 -13.17 -7.97 -27.60
CA ILE A 415 -13.45 -7.98 -29.04
C ILE A 415 -13.76 -6.55 -29.50
N ALA A 416 -13.56 -6.28 -30.78
CA ALA A 416 -13.86 -5.00 -31.38
C ALA A 416 -14.39 -5.18 -32.79
N ASP A 417 -14.86 -4.08 -33.38
CA ASP A 417 -15.31 -4.05 -34.77
C ASP A 417 -14.17 -4.35 -35.76
N SER A 418 -12.96 -3.87 -35.48
CA SER A 418 -11.79 -3.99 -36.36
C SER A 418 -10.50 -3.64 -35.59
N SER A 419 -9.37 -3.76 -36.28
CA SER A 419 -8.04 -3.36 -35.81
C SER A 419 -7.28 -2.66 -36.93
N CYS A 420 -6.57 -1.56 -36.64
CA CYS A 420 -5.77 -0.85 -37.65
C CYS A 420 -4.60 -1.69 -38.18
N ASN A 421 -4.03 -2.56 -37.34
CA ASN A 421 -3.08 -3.60 -37.73
C ASN A 421 -3.11 -4.78 -36.74
N ALA A 422 -2.37 -5.85 -37.03
CA ALA A 422 -2.37 -7.09 -36.25
C ALA A 422 -1.88 -6.93 -34.79
N ASN A 423 -1.06 -5.91 -34.50
CA ASN A 423 -0.52 -5.67 -33.16
C ASN A 423 -1.36 -4.69 -32.34
N GLU A 424 -2.40 -4.08 -32.93
CA GLU A 424 -3.27 -3.07 -32.30
C GLU A 424 -4.68 -3.61 -32.03
N GLY A 425 -4.75 -4.88 -31.63
CA GLY A 425 -5.98 -5.61 -31.36
C GLY A 425 -6.69 -5.18 -30.06
N PRO A 426 -7.95 -5.63 -29.86
CA PRO A 426 -8.76 -5.24 -28.70
C PRO A 426 -8.14 -5.62 -27.34
N ALA A 427 -7.34 -6.68 -27.27
CA ALA A 427 -6.66 -7.09 -26.04
C ALA A 427 -5.64 -6.06 -25.52
N LYS A 428 -5.15 -5.17 -26.40
CA LYS A 428 -4.23 -4.10 -26.01
C LYS A 428 -4.87 -3.08 -25.08
N ALA A 429 -6.16 -2.81 -25.21
CA ALA A 429 -6.86 -1.87 -24.34
C ALA A 429 -7.15 -2.43 -22.93
N VAL A 430 -6.71 -3.64 -22.60
CA VAL A 430 -6.96 -4.27 -21.28
C VAL A 430 -5.74 -5.02 -20.78
N ASN A 431 -4.54 -4.70 -21.27
CA ASN A 431 -3.33 -5.43 -20.88
C ASN A 431 -2.61 -4.80 -19.67
N GLY A 432 -3.10 -3.65 -19.17
CA GLY A 432 -2.53 -2.93 -18.04
C GLY A 432 -1.28 -2.12 -18.40
N SER A 433 -1.04 -1.86 -19.69
CA SER A 433 0.13 -1.17 -20.19
C SER A 433 -0.26 0.00 -21.11
N VAL A 434 0.51 1.08 -21.02
CA VAL A 434 0.43 2.21 -21.96
C VAL A 434 1.80 2.60 -22.52
N THR A 435 2.83 1.83 -22.19
CA THR A 435 4.23 2.17 -22.41
C THR A 435 4.91 1.25 -23.42
N GLY A 436 4.20 0.29 -24.01
CA GLY A 436 4.72 -0.65 -25.03
C GLY A 436 4.94 -0.03 -26.41
N GLY A 437 5.13 1.29 -26.49
CA GLY A 437 5.21 2.05 -27.74
C GLY A 437 3.86 2.23 -28.42
N PHE A 438 3.86 2.78 -29.64
CA PHE A 438 2.62 3.19 -30.31
C PHE A 438 1.70 2.03 -30.72
N SER A 439 2.18 0.79 -30.75
CA SER A 439 1.34 -0.39 -31.00
C SER A 439 0.60 -0.88 -29.75
N ASP A 440 0.86 -0.32 -28.56
CA ASP A 440 0.24 -0.76 -27.30
C ASP A 440 -1.15 -0.16 -27.09
N LYS A 441 -1.99 -0.26 -28.12
CA LYS A 441 -3.34 0.30 -28.14
C LYS A 441 -4.28 -0.58 -28.94
N TRP A 442 -5.56 -0.57 -28.60
CA TRP A 442 -6.58 -0.91 -29.58
C TRP A 442 -6.75 0.27 -30.54
N CYS A 443 -6.70 0.00 -31.84
CA CYS A 443 -6.95 1.00 -32.88
C CYS A 443 -8.04 0.53 -33.84
N SER A 444 -9.01 1.39 -34.18
CA SER A 444 -10.04 1.06 -35.19
C SER A 444 -10.29 2.22 -36.15
N GLY A 445 -10.11 1.95 -37.45
CA GLY A 445 -10.38 2.89 -38.55
C GLY A 445 -11.76 2.73 -39.18
N SER A 446 -12.60 1.80 -38.73
CA SER A 446 -13.89 1.49 -39.38
C SER A 446 -14.93 2.61 -39.27
N GLY A 447 -16.06 2.50 -39.96
CA GLY A 447 -17.16 3.46 -39.82
C GLY A 447 -17.90 3.42 -38.47
N ASN A 448 -17.87 2.30 -37.74
CA ASN A 448 -18.72 2.08 -36.55
C ASN A 448 -17.96 2.10 -35.20
N LYS A 449 -16.64 1.86 -35.23
CA LYS A 449 -15.69 1.95 -34.09
C LYS A 449 -16.27 1.58 -32.72
N TRP A 450 -16.23 0.29 -32.39
CA TRP A 450 -16.62 -0.17 -31.07
C TRP A 450 -15.66 -1.22 -30.52
N TRP A 451 -15.49 -1.21 -29.21
CA TRP A 451 -14.70 -2.16 -28.44
C TRP A 451 -15.51 -2.68 -27.27
N ARG A 452 -15.36 -3.96 -26.92
CA ARG A 452 -16.11 -4.62 -25.85
C ARG A 452 -15.23 -5.57 -25.06
N VAL A 453 -15.40 -5.60 -23.75
CA VAL A 453 -14.80 -6.59 -22.84
C VAL A 453 -15.87 -7.45 -22.15
N ASP A 454 -15.58 -8.74 -21.97
CA ASP A 454 -16.34 -9.67 -21.14
C ASP A 454 -15.66 -9.82 -19.76
N LEU A 455 -16.28 -9.27 -18.71
CA LEU A 455 -15.81 -9.35 -17.33
C LEU A 455 -15.97 -10.75 -16.71
N THR A 456 -16.43 -11.74 -17.48
CA THR A 456 -16.65 -13.17 -17.15
C THR A 456 -17.82 -13.44 -16.21
N THR A 457 -18.20 -12.48 -15.37
CA THR A 457 -19.39 -12.55 -14.52
C THR A 457 -20.02 -11.17 -14.35
N ALA A 458 -21.30 -11.12 -14.00
CA ALA A 458 -21.98 -9.87 -13.69
C ALA A 458 -21.50 -9.33 -12.35
N VAL A 459 -20.98 -8.11 -12.35
CA VAL A 459 -20.35 -7.46 -11.20
C VAL A 459 -20.85 -6.02 -11.09
N ALA A 460 -20.88 -5.50 -9.86
CA ALA A 460 -21.08 -4.07 -9.65
C ALA A 460 -19.90 -3.30 -10.25
N ILE A 461 -20.19 -2.17 -10.88
CA ILE A 461 -19.22 -1.27 -11.50
C ILE A 461 -19.43 0.10 -10.89
N LYS A 462 -18.35 0.69 -10.37
CA LYS A 462 -18.29 2.01 -9.76
C LYS A 462 -17.57 3.03 -10.63
N THR A 463 -16.60 2.61 -11.43
CA THR A 463 -15.77 3.56 -12.18
C THR A 463 -15.26 2.95 -13.48
N PHE A 464 -15.27 3.76 -14.55
CA PHE A 464 -14.52 3.51 -15.77
C PHE A 464 -13.37 4.50 -15.89
N THR A 465 -12.19 4.04 -16.29
CA THR A 465 -11.08 4.91 -16.68
C THR A 465 -10.60 4.54 -18.08
N ILE A 466 -10.49 5.53 -18.97
CA ILE A 466 -10.05 5.34 -20.35
C ILE A 466 -8.76 6.14 -20.55
N ARG A 467 -7.73 5.48 -21.08
CA ARG A 467 -6.47 6.08 -21.53
C ARG A 467 -6.48 6.20 -23.04
N HIS A 468 -6.55 7.43 -23.54
CA HIS A 468 -6.60 7.80 -24.95
C HIS A 468 -5.21 7.91 -25.57
N ALA A 469 -5.14 8.24 -26.86
CA ALA A 469 -3.91 8.35 -27.66
C ALA A 469 -2.75 9.08 -26.94
N GLY A 470 -3.04 10.24 -26.35
CA GLY A 470 -2.03 11.06 -25.68
C GLY A 470 -1.41 10.42 -24.44
N THR A 471 -2.03 9.39 -23.85
CA THR A 471 -1.43 8.66 -22.72
C THR A 471 -0.27 7.78 -23.17
N GLY A 472 -0.33 7.23 -24.38
CA GLY A 472 0.76 6.46 -24.97
C GLY A 472 1.80 7.28 -25.71
N GLY A 473 1.75 8.61 -25.59
CA GLY A 473 2.70 9.53 -26.22
C GLY A 473 2.37 9.92 -27.67
N GLU A 474 1.20 9.53 -28.20
CA GLU A 474 0.71 10.05 -29.49
C GLU A 474 0.18 11.49 -29.36
N SER A 475 -0.11 12.13 -30.50
CA SER A 475 -0.69 13.48 -30.51
C SER A 475 -2.00 13.53 -29.72
N THR A 476 -2.16 14.52 -28.84
CA THR A 476 -3.40 14.74 -28.08
C THR A 476 -4.58 15.13 -28.98
N SER A 477 -4.32 15.61 -30.21
CA SER A 477 -5.36 15.80 -31.22
C SER A 477 -6.02 14.49 -31.66
N TRP A 478 -5.41 13.34 -31.36
CA TRP A 478 -5.95 11.99 -31.60
C TRP A 478 -6.67 11.39 -30.38
N ASN A 479 -6.84 12.15 -29.29
CA ASN A 479 -7.66 11.70 -28.17
C ASN A 479 -9.13 11.55 -28.61
N THR A 480 -9.77 10.46 -28.18
CA THR A 480 -11.16 10.15 -28.53
C THR A 480 -12.08 11.25 -28.02
N ARG A 481 -12.80 11.90 -28.94
CA ARG A 481 -13.58 13.11 -28.65
C ARG A 481 -14.97 12.82 -28.11
N ASP A 482 -15.73 12.00 -28.83
CA ASP A 482 -17.12 11.69 -28.49
C ASP A 482 -17.30 10.18 -28.42
N TYR A 483 -17.85 9.68 -27.32
CA TYR A 483 -18.09 8.26 -27.13
C TYR A 483 -19.16 7.99 -26.08
N ASP A 484 -19.76 6.80 -26.17
CA ASP A 484 -20.67 6.26 -25.17
C ASP A 484 -20.05 5.02 -24.52
N ILE A 485 -20.25 4.87 -23.21
CA ILE A 485 -19.96 3.61 -22.50
C ILE A 485 -21.29 2.95 -22.19
N GLN A 486 -21.40 1.69 -22.60
CA GLN A 486 -22.60 0.89 -22.49
C GLN A 486 -22.30 -0.37 -21.69
N VAL A 487 -23.29 -0.82 -20.92
CA VAL A 487 -23.19 -2.01 -20.08
C VAL A 487 -24.29 -3.00 -20.40
N SER A 488 -24.02 -4.28 -20.17
CA SER A 488 -24.97 -5.37 -20.38
C SER A 488 -24.67 -6.56 -19.46
N THR A 489 -25.69 -7.28 -19.02
CA THR A 489 -25.55 -8.53 -18.27
C THR A 489 -25.56 -9.77 -19.18
N ASP A 490 -26.20 -9.69 -20.35
CA ASP A 490 -26.41 -10.79 -21.29
C ASP A 490 -25.61 -10.64 -22.61
N GLY A 491 -25.07 -9.45 -22.89
CA GLY A 491 -24.34 -9.11 -24.10
C GLY A 491 -25.25 -8.76 -25.28
N ILE A 492 -26.58 -8.73 -25.07
CA ILE A 492 -27.62 -8.51 -26.08
C ILE A 492 -28.31 -7.17 -25.81
N VAL A 493 -28.81 -6.96 -24.60
CA VAL A 493 -29.48 -5.72 -24.20
C VAL A 493 -28.46 -4.76 -23.58
N TRP A 494 -28.34 -3.58 -24.16
CA TRP A 494 -27.32 -2.60 -23.79
C TRP A 494 -27.94 -1.34 -23.21
N THR A 495 -27.42 -0.90 -22.06
CA THR A 495 -27.79 0.36 -21.42
C THR A 495 -26.61 1.32 -21.50
N THR A 496 -26.82 2.52 -22.05
CA THR A 496 -25.81 3.58 -22.01
C THR A 496 -25.74 4.18 -20.60
N VAL A 497 -24.55 4.17 -20.00
CA VAL A 497 -24.29 4.68 -18.64
C VAL A 497 -23.34 5.88 -18.62
N VAL A 498 -22.63 6.13 -19.71
CA VAL A 498 -21.80 7.32 -19.89
C VAL A 498 -21.98 7.85 -21.30
N GLN A 499 -22.09 9.17 -21.43
CA GLN A 499 -22.05 9.90 -22.69
C GLN A 499 -21.00 11.01 -22.57
N ALA A 500 -19.81 10.79 -23.14
CA ALA A 500 -18.74 11.78 -23.17
C ALA A 500 -18.75 12.50 -24.51
N ARG A 501 -18.73 13.83 -24.50
CA ARG A 501 -18.71 14.68 -25.69
C ARG A 501 -17.64 15.75 -25.54
N GLY A 502 -16.95 16.07 -26.63
CA GLY A 502 -15.91 17.10 -26.68
C GLY A 502 -14.68 16.80 -25.81
N ASN A 503 -14.40 15.53 -25.50
CA ASN A 503 -13.26 15.16 -24.68
C ASN A 503 -11.94 15.55 -25.39
N THR A 504 -11.08 16.29 -24.71
CA THR A 504 -9.71 16.59 -25.16
C THR A 504 -8.64 15.91 -24.28
N ALA A 505 -9.04 15.32 -23.15
CA ALA A 505 -8.13 14.76 -22.18
C ALA A 505 -7.54 13.42 -22.63
N SER A 506 -6.27 13.19 -22.27
CA SER A 506 -5.57 11.92 -22.53
C SER A 506 -6.04 10.80 -21.60
N VAL A 507 -6.60 11.15 -20.44
CA VAL A 507 -7.24 10.20 -19.51
C VAL A 507 -8.60 10.75 -19.10
N THR A 508 -9.62 9.90 -19.10
CA THR A 508 -10.97 10.25 -18.62
C THR A 508 -11.45 9.22 -17.62
N THR A 509 -12.07 9.68 -16.54
CA THR A 509 -12.63 8.81 -15.50
C THR A 509 -14.10 9.14 -15.28
N HIS A 510 -14.94 8.11 -15.20
CA HIS A 510 -16.39 8.22 -15.09
C HIS A 510 -16.88 7.40 -13.91
N ALA A 511 -17.46 8.07 -12.91
CA ALA A 511 -18.15 7.38 -11.83
C ALA A 511 -19.53 6.89 -12.32
N VAL A 512 -19.88 5.65 -12.00
CA VAL A 512 -21.14 5.02 -12.40
C VAL A 512 -21.70 4.18 -11.26
N SER A 513 -22.97 3.83 -11.37
CA SER A 513 -23.59 2.78 -10.55
C SER A 513 -24.32 1.84 -11.50
N ALA A 514 -23.68 0.71 -11.82
CA ALA A 514 -24.21 -0.27 -12.75
C ALA A 514 -23.81 -1.69 -12.34
N THR A 515 -24.57 -2.68 -12.77
CA THR A 515 -24.17 -4.09 -12.69
C THR A 515 -24.08 -4.64 -14.10
N ALA A 516 -22.93 -5.21 -14.46
CA ALA A 516 -22.69 -5.68 -15.83
C ALA A 516 -21.71 -6.85 -15.88
N ARG A 517 -21.88 -7.70 -16.91
CA ARG A 517 -20.85 -8.65 -17.34
C ARG A 517 -20.08 -8.12 -18.53
N TYR A 518 -20.75 -7.41 -19.44
CA TYR A 518 -20.14 -6.86 -20.64
C TYR A 518 -20.12 -5.34 -20.58
N VAL A 519 -19.00 -4.76 -20.99
CA VAL A 519 -18.82 -3.30 -21.14
C VAL A 519 -18.43 -3.02 -22.58
N ARG A 520 -19.08 -2.04 -23.22
CA ARG A 520 -18.83 -1.64 -24.60
C ARG A 520 -18.53 -0.15 -24.67
N LEU A 521 -17.43 0.20 -25.32
CA LEU A 521 -17.12 1.55 -25.77
C LEU A 521 -17.60 1.70 -27.21
N HIS A 522 -18.47 2.67 -27.46
CA HIS A 522 -18.93 3.05 -28.79
C HIS A 522 -18.41 4.44 -29.13
N VAL A 523 -17.53 4.54 -30.12
CA VAL A 523 -16.86 5.80 -30.49
C VAL A 523 -17.64 6.51 -31.59
N ILE A 524 -18.10 7.71 -31.29
CA ILE A 524 -18.89 8.55 -32.20
C ILE A 524 -17.95 9.44 -33.01
N THR A 525 -17.05 10.16 -32.32
CA THR A 525 -16.05 11.03 -32.94
C THR A 525 -14.66 10.64 -32.41
N ALA A 526 -13.87 10.01 -33.27
CA ALA A 526 -12.64 9.32 -32.88
C ALA A 526 -11.46 10.23 -32.51
N GLN A 527 -11.44 11.47 -32.97
CA GLN A 527 -10.36 12.42 -32.69
C GLN A 527 -10.85 13.87 -32.82
N GLN A 528 -9.99 14.84 -32.47
CA GLN A 528 -10.36 16.25 -32.45
C GLN A 528 -10.53 16.84 -33.85
N THR A 529 -9.83 16.29 -34.84
CA THR A 529 -9.81 16.74 -36.24
C THR A 529 -10.70 15.86 -37.14
N SER A 530 -10.93 16.29 -38.39
CA SER A 530 -11.74 15.55 -39.36
C SER A 530 -11.09 14.23 -39.79
N GLY A 531 -11.82 13.12 -39.63
CA GLY A 531 -11.40 11.77 -40.04
C GLY A 531 -10.32 11.17 -39.13
N GLY A 532 -10.53 9.95 -38.63
CA GLY A 532 -9.59 9.35 -37.69
C GLY A 532 -9.91 7.92 -37.28
N ALA A 533 -8.92 7.27 -36.67
CA ALA A 533 -9.06 5.99 -36.00
C ALA A 533 -9.30 6.20 -34.49
N ALA A 534 -10.16 5.38 -33.87
CA ALA A 534 -10.21 5.29 -32.42
C ALA A 534 -8.88 4.73 -31.93
N ARG A 535 -8.34 5.25 -30.82
CA ARG A 535 -7.06 4.84 -30.24
C ARG A 535 -7.19 4.80 -28.72
N ILE A 536 -7.28 3.59 -28.17
CA ILE A 536 -7.45 3.36 -26.74
C ILE A 536 -6.28 2.52 -26.24
N TYR A 537 -5.44 3.12 -25.40
CA TYR A 537 -4.30 2.44 -24.78
C TYR A 537 -4.74 1.55 -23.63
N GLU A 538 -5.73 1.98 -22.84
CA GLU A 538 -6.29 1.17 -21.75
C GLU A 538 -7.73 1.57 -21.48
N PHE A 539 -8.56 0.59 -21.12
CA PHE A 539 -9.93 0.73 -20.65
C PHE A 539 -10.06 -0.06 -19.35
N GLU A 540 -10.05 0.65 -18.24
CA GLU A 540 -10.08 0.11 -16.89
C GLU A 540 -11.52 0.13 -16.36
N VAL A 541 -11.93 -0.98 -15.73
CA VAL A 541 -13.26 -1.12 -15.09
C VAL A 541 -13.05 -1.43 -13.62
N TYR A 542 -13.64 -0.65 -12.73
CA TYR A 542 -13.52 -0.84 -11.28
C TYR A 542 -14.90 -1.02 -10.65
N GLY A 543 -15.02 -1.99 -9.74
CA GLY A 543 -16.27 -2.39 -9.08
C GLY A 543 -16.36 -2.12 -7.59
#